data_AF-A0A1M6FYH0-F1
#
_entry.id   AF-A0A1M6FYH0-F1
#
_cell.length_a   1.000
_cell.length_b   1.000
_cell.length_c   1.000
_cell.angle_alpha   90.00
_cell.angle_beta   90.00
_cell.angle_gamma   90.00
#
_symmetry.space_group_name_H-M   'P 1'
#
loop_
_entity.id
_entity.type
_entity.pdbx_description
1 polymer ?
#
loop_
_entity_poly.entity_id
_entity_poly.type
_entity_poly.pdbx_seq_one_letter_code
_entity_poly.pdbx_strand_id
1 'polypeptide(L)' 'MSHSKTQSPRMGRPPLPESEIRAKRVVTFLTTAQKQQLNAFAKISNQSVSAATQDLIQRGLNKKSFEKTDKKEGTK' A
#
# COMPACT_ATOMS: atom_id res chain seq x y z
N MET A 1 -1.84 -16.44 35.14
CA MET A 1 -2.66 -17.48 34.47
C MET A 1 -2.77 -17.10 33.00
N SER A 2 -1.87 -17.62 32.17
CA SER A 2 -1.79 -17.31 30.73
C SER A 2 -2.57 -18.35 29.94
N HIS A 3 -3.62 -17.94 29.23
CA HIS A 3 -4.35 -18.81 28.32
C HIS A 3 -3.84 -18.59 26.89
N SER A 4 -2.78 -19.31 26.51
CA SER A 4 -2.42 -19.49 25.11
C SER A 4 -3.42 -20.44 24.45
N LYS A 5 -4.38 -19.90 23.69
CA LYS A 5 -5.29 -20.70 22.87
C LYS A 5 -4.48 -21.39 21.75
N THR A 6 -4.13 -22.65 21.96
CA THR A 6 -3.65 -23.54 20.90
C THR A 6 -4.80 -23.84 19.93
N GLN A 7 -4.80 -23.15 18.77
CA GLN A 7 -5.69 -23.49 17.66
C GLN A 7 -5.29 -24.86 17.08
N SER A 8 -6.24 -25.79 17.08
CA SER A 8 -6.15 -27.10 16.44
C SER A 8 -5.86 -26.98 14.93
N PRO A 9 -5.08 -27.89 14.32
CA PRO A 9 -4.67 -27.77 12.93
C PRO A 9 -5.88 -28.05 12.03
N ARG A 10 -6.40 -27.01 11.37
CA ARG A 10 -7.33 -27.20 10.25
C ARG A 10 -6.57 -27.99 9.17
N MET A 11 -6.99 -29.23 8.91
CA MET A 11 -6.54 -30.02 7.77
C MET A 11 -6.95 -29.30 6.48
N GLY A 12 -6.07 -28.46 5.94
CA GLY A 12 -6.31 -27.61 4.78
C GLY A 12 -5.03 -26.86 4.38
N ARG A 13 -5.10 -26.05 3.32
CA ARG A 13 -3.95 -25.24 2.88
C ARG A 13 -3.47 -24.38 4.07
N PRO A 14 -2.17 -24.37 4.39
CA PRO A 14 -1.65 -23.54 5.49
C PRO A 14 -2.10 -22.08 5.32
N PRO A 15 -2.41 -21.38 6.43
CA PRO A 15 -2.70 -19.96 6.36
C PRO A 15 -1.51 -19.21 5.76
N LEU A 16 -1.77 -18.15 4.99
CA LEU A 16 -0.69 -17.32 4.49
C LEU A 16 0.07 -16.67 5.65
N PRO A 17 1.40 -16.48 5.52
CA PRO A 17 2.18 -15.71 6.48
C PRO A 17 1.57 -14.32 6.68
N GLU A 18 1.56 -13.81 7.92
CA GLU A 18 0.96 -12.51 8.24
C GLU A 18 1.56 -11.35 7.42
N SER A 19 2.84 -11.46 7.05
CA SER A 19 3.56 -10.51 6.19
C SER A 19 3.00 -10.41 4.78
N GLU A 20 2.32 -11.44 4.30
CA GLU A 20 1.75 -11.53 2.95
C GLU A 20 0.25 -11.19 2.91
N ILE A 21 -0.38 -11.09 4.09
CA ILE A 21 -1.79 -10.73 4.21
C ILE A 21 -1.92 -9.21 4.03
N ARG A 22 -2.88 -8.77 3.23
CA ARG A 22 -3.31 -7.36 3.20
C ARG A 22 -3.96 -7.00 4.54
N ALA A 23 -3.14 -6.62 5.51
CA ALA A 23 -3.55 -6.48 6.90
C ALA A 23 -4.44 -5.25 7.17
N LYS A 24 -4.42 -4.24 6.28
CA LYS A 24 -5.15 -2.98 6.50
C LYS A 24 -5.84 -2.50 5.23
N ARG A 25 -7.04 -1.95 5.40
CA ARG A 25 -7.78 -1.21 4.38
C ARG A 25 -7.73 0.27 4.69
N VAL A 26 -7.45 1.09 3.69
CA VAL A 26 -7.42 2.55 3.79
C VAL A 26 -8.53 3.10 2.92
N VAL A 27 -9.27 4.07 3.45
CA VAL A 27 -10.30 4.81 2.72
C VAL A 27 -9.81 6.24 2.56
N THR A 28 -9.92 6.77 1.34
CA THR A 28 -9.52 8.14 1.03
C THR A 28 -10.69 8.90 0.40
N PHE A 29 -10.74 10.20 0.68
CA PHE A 29 -11.70 11.10 0.05
C PHE A 29 -11.04 11.79 -1.13
N LEU A 30 -11.71 11.74 -2.28
CA LEU A 30 -11.28 12.37 -3.53
C LEU A 30 -12.39 13.28 -4.03
N THR A 31 -12.01 14.35 -4.71
CA THR A 31 -12.97 15.11 -5.50
C THR A 31 -13.47 14.27 -6.68
N THR A 32 -14.62 14.65 -7.25
CA THR A 32 -15.17 13.95 -8.42
C THR A 32 -14.17 13.91 -9.59
N ALA A 33 -13.47 15.03 -9.84
CA ALA A 33 -12.46 15.12 -10.90
C ALA A 33 -11.28 14.17 -10.64
N GLN A 34 -10.76 14.13 -9.42
CA GLN A 34 -9.67 13.22 -9.05
C GLN A 34 -10.08 11.75 -9.20
N LYS A 35 -11.30 11.40 -8.77
CA LYS A 35 -11.84 10.03 -8.93
C LYS A 35 -11.95 9.64 -10.40
N GLN A 36 -12.39 10.54 -11.27
CA GLN A 36 -12.47 10.29 -12.71
C GLN A 36 -11.09 10.06 -13.33
N GLN A 37 -10.11 10.90 -13.00
CA GLN A 37 -8.72 10.73 -13.46
C GLN A 37 -8.13 9.39 -13.00
N LEU A 38 -8.32 9.03 -11.74
CA LEU A 38 -7.85 7.74 -11.20
C LEU A 38 -8.50 6.55 -11.91
N ASN A 39 -9.80 6.63 -12.18
CA ASN A 39 -10.51 5.58 -12.93
C ASN A 39 -10.00 5.46 -14.37
N ALA A 40 -9.75 6.58 -15.04
CA ALA A 40 -9.18 6.57 -16.39
C ALA A 40 -7.79 5.93 -16.40
N PHE A 41 -6.94 6.30 -15.44
CA PHE A 41 -5.61 5.70 -15.27
C PHE A 41 -5.69 4.18 -15.02
N ALA A 42 -6.55 3.74 -14.10
CA ALA A 42 -6.74 2.32 -13.81
C ALA A 42 -7.18 1.51 -15.04
N LYS A 43 -8.08 2.08 -15.87
CA LYS A 43 -8.50 1.46 -17.14
C LYS A 43 -7.35 1.34 -18.14
N ILE A 44 -6.56 2.40 -18.32
CA ILE A 44 -5.42 2.41 -19.25
C ILE A 44 -4.36 1.40 -18.82
N SER A 45 -4.09 1.30 -17.52
CA SER A 45 -3.11 0.35 -16.98
C SER A 45 -3.64 -1.08 -16.83
N ASN A 46 -4.90 -1.34 -17.20
CA ASN A 46 -5.60 -2.62 -17.03
C ASN A 46 -5.50 -3.17 -15.59
N GLN A 47 -5.70 -2.29 -14.61
CA GLN A 47 -5.59 -2.59 -13.18
C GLN A 47 -6.89 -2.22 -12.45
N SER A 48 -7.10 -2.82 -11.29
CA SER A 48 -8.13 -2.33 -10.36
C SER A 48 -7.75 -0.94 -9.84
N VAL A 49 -8.75 -0.12 -9.51
CA VAL A 49 -8.56 1.22 -8.92
C VAL A 49 -7.66 1.17 -7.68
N SER A 50 -7.84 0.16 -6.82
CA SER A 50 -7.02 0.00 -5.60
C SER A 50 -5.55 -0.31 -5.91
N ALA A 51 -5.29 -1.15 -6.92
CA ALA A 51 -3.92 -1.49 -7.34
C ALA A 51 -3.23 -0.29 -7.98
N ALA A 52 -3.94 0.41 -8.88
CA ALA A 52 -3.44 1.63 -9.51
C ALA A 52 -3.13 2.73 -8.49
N THR A 53 -3.99 2.89 -7.47
CA THR A 53 -3.75 3.83 -6.36
C THR A 53 -2.50 3.47 -5.57
N GLN A 54 -2.33 2.19 -5.23
CA GLN A 54 -1.17 1.71 -4.49
C GLN A 54 0.14 1.97 -5.25
N ASP A 55 0.15 1.72 -6.56
CA ASP A 55 1.30 1.99 -7.43
C ASP A 55 1.64 3.49 -7.46
N LEU A 56 0.64 4.37 -7.62
CA LEU A 56 0.86 5.82 -7.55
C LEU A 56 1.42 6.28 -6.20
N ILE A 57 0.95 5.71 -5.10
CA ILE A 57 1.48 5.99 -3.76
C ILE A 57 2.95 5.55 -3.68
N GLN A 58 3.28 4.33 -4.11
CA GLN A 58 4.65 3.82 -4.10
C GLN A 58 5.59 4.69 -4.95
N ARG A 59 5.18 5.07 -6.17
CA ARG A 59 5.95 5.99 -7.03
C ARG A 59 6.18 7.34 -6.35
N GLY A 60 5.14 7.89 -5.72
CA GLY A 60 5.23 9.17 -5.00
C GLY A 60 6.14 9.11 -3.76
N LEU A 61 6.10 8.02 -3.01
CA LEU A 61 6.98 7.79 -1.87
C LEU A 61 8.43 7.64 -2.30
N ASN A 62 8.69 6.85 -3.36
CA ASN A 62 10.04 6.64 -3.87
C ASN A 62 10.65 7.96 -4.36
N LYS A 63 9.88 8.82 -5.07
CA LYS A 63 10.35 10.15 -5.48
C LYS A 63 10.79 11.03 -4.29
N LYS A 64 10.02 11.03 -3.20
CA LYS A 64 10.32 11.82 -1.99
C LYS A 64 11.56 11.34 -1.24
N SER A 65 11.92 10.07 -1.38
CA SER A 65 13.13 9.50 -0.76
C SER A 65 14.41 10.06 -1.38
N PHE A 66 14.39 10.38 -2.68
CA PHE A 66 15.57 10.91 -3.40
C PHE A 66 15.79 12.41 -3.18
N GLU A 67 14.76 13.21 -2.93
CA GLU A 67 14.93 14.66 -2.74
C GLU A 67 15.50 15.06 -1.36
N LYS A 68 15.64 14.11 -0.42
CA LYS A 68 16.11 14.39 0.94
C LYS A 68 17.63 14.28 1.14
N THR A 69 18.39 13.89 0.13
CA THR A 69 19.84 13.61 0.27
C THR A 69 20.78 14.76 -0.07
N ASP A 70 20.32 15.88 -0.65
CA ASP A 70 21.23 16.93 -1.17
C ASP A 70 21.29 18.23 -0.34
N LYS A 71 20.88 18.23 0.94
CA LYS A 71 20.91 19.45 1.80
C LYS A 71 21.77 19.33 3.06
N LYS A 72 22.93 18.68 2.95
CA LYS A 72 24.09 18.86 3.85
C LYS A 72 25.31 18.78 2.94
N GLU A 73 25.88 19.89 2.50
CA GLU A 73 27.01 20.52 3.18
C GLU A 73 27.20 21.93 2.63
N GLY A 74 27.41 22.91 3.51
CA GLY A 74 27.62 24.29 3.10
C GLY A 74 27.24 25.25 4.21
N THR A 75 27.88 25.13 5.38
CA THR A 75 27.87 26.23 6.35
C THR A 75 29.28 26.34 6.94
N LYS A 76 30.00 27.31 6.35
CA LYS A 76 31.11 28.13 6.83
C LYS A 76 32.06 27.56 7.88
#